data_AF-A0A255ZZ13-F1
#
_entry.id   AF-A0A255ZZ13-F1
#
_cell.length_a   1.000
_cell.length_b   1.000
_cell.length_c   1.000
_cell.angle_alpha   90.00
_cell.angle_beta   90.00
_cell.angle_gamma   90.00
#
_symmetry.space_group_name_H-M   'P 1'
#
loop_
_entity.id
_entity.type
_entity.pdbx_description
1 polymer ?
#
loop_
_entity_poly.entity_id
_entity_poly.type
_entity_poly.pdbx_seq_one_letter_code
_entity_poly.pdbx_strand_id
1 'polypeptide(L)'
;MSNEKTNPASCQTAVSGSAFSIHDLKCGNILNYDTAEGEILPIVIGWQDLKWITEDPKGFNLVHSPIPLTEEWLLKFGFSDKDYKKGYIGKDFKSGGMILDFVLSKPHIKGKWNTTYTFNFEGHGFSKMEFVHELQNFYFCLTGEWLSLS
;
A
#
# COMPACT_ATOMS: atom_id res chain seq x y z
N MET A 1 8.76 -53.82 23.90
CA MET A 1 7.73 -52.76 23.77
C MET A 1 8.45 -51.43 23.69
N SER A 2 8.80 -51.01 22.47
CA SER A 2 9.50 -49.76 22.17
C SER A 2 8.48 -48.76 21.64
N ASN A 3 8.22 -47.70 22.40
CA ASN A 3 7.37 -46.58 21.97
C ASN A 3 8.13 -45.77 20.91
N GLU A 4 7.84 -46.03 19.64
CA GLU A 4 8.19 -45.12 18.54
C GLU A 4 7.37 -43.83 18.70
N LYS A 5 8.05 -42.74 19.06
CA LYS A 5 7.48 -41.39 18.94
C LYS A 5 7.42 -41.05 17.45
N THR A 6 6.23 -41.12 16.88
CA THR A 6 5.93 -40.52 15.58
C THR A 6 5.96 -39.00 15.73
N ASN A 7 7.09 -38.38 15.38
CA ASN A 7 7.12 -36.95 15.12
C ASN A 7 6.22 -36.68 13.91
N PRO A 8 5.24 -35.76 13.98
CA PRO A 8 4.47 -35.40 12.80
C PRO A 8 5.45 -34.82 11.78
N ALA A 9 5.33 -35.28 10.53
CA ALA A 9 6.05 -34.70 9.42
C ALA A 9 5.82 -33.18 9.44
N SER A 10 6.88 -32.43 9.71
CA SER A 10 6.88 -30.99 9.50
C SER A 10 6.60 -30.81 8.02
N CYS A 11 5.35 -30.46 7.68
CA CYS A 11 5.02 -29.88 6.39
C CYS A 11 5.75 -28.54 6.33
N GLN A 12 7.05 -28.59 6.07
CA GLN A 12 7.78 -27.51 5.42
C GLN A 12 7.33 -27.50 3.96
N THR A 13 6.03 -27.27 3.76
CA THR A 13 5.61 -26.61 2.53
C THR A 13 6.26 -25.25 2.66
N ALA A 14 7.38 -25.08 1.98
CA ALA A 14 7.96 -23.77 1.77
C ALA A 14 6.79 -22.89 1.34
N VAL A 15 6.35 -22.01 2.24
CA VAL A 15 5.59 -20.85 1.84
C VAL A 15 6.63 -20.05 1.08
N SER A 16 6.81 -20.40 -0.20
CA SER A 16 7.24 -19.46 -1.23
C SER A 16 6.12 -18.44 -1.28
N GLY A 17 6.03 -17.62 -0.24
CA GLY A 17 5.18 -16.45 -0.20
C GLY A 17 5.70 -15.60 -1.33
N SER A 18 4.92 -15.58 -2.40
CA SER A 18 5.00 -14.62 -3.48
C SER A 18 5.53 -13.30 -2.94
N ALA A 19 6.61 -12.80 -3.54
CA ALA A 19 7.16 -11.49 -3.22
C ALA A 19 6.01 -10.48 -3.10
N PHE A 20 5.89 -9.82 -1.94
CA PHE A 20 4.87 -8.80 -1.72
C PHE A 20 5.08 -7.67 -2.73
N SER A 21 4.32 -7.68 -3.82
CA SER A 21 4.30 -6.58 -4.77
C SER A 21 3.43 -5.47 -4.17
N ILE A 22 3.91 -4.23 -4.29
CA ILE A 22 3.13 -3.05 -3.88
C ILE A 22 2.01 -2.72 -4.87
N HIS A 23 2.11 -3.27 -6.10
CA HIS A 23 1.14 -3.08 -7.17
C HIS A 23 -0.04 -4.08 -7.08
N ASP A 24 0.03 -5.06 -6.18
CA ASP A 24 -1.03 -6.05 -6.02
C ASP A 24 -2.23 -5.46 -5.27
N LEU A 25 -3.44 -5.80 -5.70
CA LEU A 25 -4.64 -5.42 -4.97
C LEU A 25 -4.86 -6.30 -3.75
N LYS A 26 -5.16 -5.69 -2.60
CA LYS A 26 -5.39 -6.35 -1.31
C LYS A 26 -6.64 -5.82 -0.63
N CYS A 27 -7.24 -6.64 0.24
CA CYS A 27 -8.29 -6.18 1.15
C CYS A 27 -7.80 -4.97 1.94
N GLY A 28 -8.60 -3.91 2.03
CA GLY A 28 -8.23 -2.66 2.67
C GLY A 28 -7.68 -1.59 1.71
N ASN A 29 -7.29 -1.96 0.48
CA ASN A 29 -6.92 -0.97 -0.53
C ASN A 29 -8.12 -0.12 -0.94
N ILE A 30 -7.87 1.15 -1.29
CA ILE A 30 -8.90 2.08 -1.72
C ILE A 30 -8.81 2.28 -3.24
N LEU A 31 -9.94 2.10 -3.92
CA LEU A 31 -10.12 2.37 -5.34
C LEU A 31 -11.33 3.27 -5.57
N ASN A 32 -11.38 3.89 -6.74
CA ASN A 32 -12.60 4.52 -7.23
C ASN A 32 -13.58 3.43 -7.69
N TYR A 33 -14.86 3.64 -7.39
CA TYR A 33 -16.00 2.89 -7.91
C TYR A 33 -16.92 3.83 -8.69
N ASP A 34 -17.13 3.53 -9.97
CA ASP A 34 -18.08 4.22 -10.84
C ASP A 34 -19.46 3.55 -10.70
N THR A 35 -20.41 4.32 -10.20
CA THR A 35 -21.79 3.89 -9.95
C THR A 35 -22.60 3.90 -11.24
N ALA A 36 -23.74 3.21 -11.26
CA ALA A 36 -24.64 3.24 -12.42
C ALA A 36 -25.22 4.64 -12.66
N GLU A 37 -25.22 5.48 -11.63
CA GLU A 37 -25.65 6.88 -11.62
C GLU A 37 -24.57 7.85 -12.14
N GLY A 38 -23.35 7.37 -12.42
CA GLY A 38 -22.23 8.17 -12.93
C GLY A 38 -21.45 8.92 -11.84
N GLU A 39 -21.65 8.57 -10.56
CA GLU A 39 -20.85 9.06 -9.44
C GLU A 39 -19.58 8.21 -9.27
N ILE A 40 -18.45 8.87 -9.00
CA ILE A 40 -17.19 8.20 -8.66
C ILE A 40 -16.96 8.30 -7.15
N LEU A 41 -16.96 7.16 -6.47
CA LEU A 41 -16.82 7.08 -5.03
C LEU A 41 -15.58 6.28 -4.63
N PRO A 42 -14.77 6.75 -3.67
CA PRO A 42 -13.70 5.94 -3.11
C PRO A 42 -14.30 4.84 -2.20
N ILE A 43 -13.97 3.58 -2.49
CA ILE A 43 -14.41 2.43 -1.70
C ILE A 43 -13.21 1.61 -1.20
N VAL A 44 -13.43 0.88 -0.10
CA VAL A 44 -12.45 -0.06 0.44
C VAL A 44 -12.71 -1.45 -0.13
N ILE A 45 -11.69 -2.01 -0.78
CA ILE A 45 -11.74 -3.35 -1.37
C ILE A 45 -11.86 -4.42 -0.27
N GLY A 46 -12.84 -5.30 -0.42
CA GLY A 46 -13.06 -6.47 0.42
C GLY A 46 -12.80 -7.78 -0.30
N TRP A 47 -13.12 -8.90 0.37
CA TRP A 47 -12.91 -10.24 -0.19
C TRP A 47 -13.82 -10.53 -1.38
N GLN A 48 -15.02 -9.95 -1.43
CA GLN A 48 -15.95 -10.09 -2.54
C GLN A 48 -15.38 -9.47 -3.82
N ASP A 49 -14.73 -8.31 -3.69
CA ASP A 49 -14.10 -7.60 -4.80
C ASP A 49 -12.90 -8.36 -5.34
N LEU A 50 -12.07 -8.91 -4.43
CA LEU A 50 -10.95 -9.78 -4.83
C LEU A 50 -11.44 -11.06 -5.51
N LYS A 51 -12.55 -11.64 -5.06
CA LYS A 51 -13.18 -12.76 -5.76
C LYS A 51 -13.64 -12.32 -7.14
N TRP A 52 -14.32 -11.18 -7.24
CA TRP A 52 -14.83 -10.66 -8.51
C TRP A 52 -13.72 -10.41 -9.53
N ILE A 53 -12.64 -9.71 -9.19
CA ILE A 53 -11.53 -9.48 -10.14
C ILE A 53 -10.91 -10.79 -10.64
N THR A 54 -10.94 -11.86 -9.83
CA THR A 54 -10.45 -13.18 -10.27
C THR A 54 -11.43 -13.93 -11.18
N GLU A 55 -12.75 -13.74 -11.01
CA GLU A 55 -13.79 -14.39 -11.82
C GLU A 55 -14.10 -13.62 -13.11
N ASP A 56 -14.14 -12.28 -13.04
CA ASP A 56 -14.41 -11.38 -14.16
C ASP A 56 -13.59 -10.07 -14.04
N PRO A 57 -12.30 -10.09 -14.45
CA PRO A 57 -11.46 -8.90 -14.39
C PRO A 57 -11.94 -7.77 -15.31
N LYS A 58 -12.70 -8.06 -16.37
CA LYS A 58 -13.20 -7.03 -17.29
C LYS A 58 -14.36 -6.27 -16.66
N GLY A 59 -15.32 -6.98 -16.08
CA GLY A 59 -16.43 -6.36 -15.34
C GLY A 59 -15.93 -5.58 -14.13
N PHE A 60 -14.96 -6.13 -13.38
CA PHE A 60 -14.34 -5.42 -12.27
C PHE A 60 -13.71 -4.09 -12.71
N ASN A 61 -12.86 -4.10 -13.74
CA ASN A 61 -12.15 -2.92 -14.24
C ASN A 61 -13.06 -1.94 -15.01
N LEU A 62 -14.31 -2.31 -15.33
CA LEU A 62 -15.28 -1.39 -15.93
C LEU A 62 -15.76 -0.35 -14.92
N VAL A 63 -15.86 -0.73 -13.66
CA VAL A 63 -16.41 0.12 -12.58
C VAL A 63 -15.37 0.44 -11.51
N HIS A 64 -14.22 -0.23 -11.47
CA HIS A 64 -13.14 0.09 -10.54
C HIS A 64 -11.95 0.72 -11.25
N SER A 65 -11.37 1.76 -10.64
CA SER A 65 -10.12 2.35 -11.13
C SER A 65 -9.17 2.75 -10.00
N PRO A 66 -7.84 2.65 -10.21
CA PRO A 66 -6.87 3.15 -9.25
C PRO A 66 -7.04 4.65 -9.00
N ILE A 67 -6.84 5.08 -7.75
CA ILE A 67 -6.86 6.49 -7.38
C ILE A 67 -5.43 7.06 -7.49
N PRO A 68 -5.18 8.11 -8.31
CA PRO A 68 -3.90 8.77 -8.36
C PRO A 68 -3.49 9.31 -6.98
N LEU A 69 -2.23 9.12 -6.60
CA LEU A 69 -1.71 9.63 -5.34
C LEU A 69 -1.50 11.14 -5.44
N THR A 70 -2.33 11.90 -4.73
CA THR A 70 -2.24 13.35 -4.63
C THR A 70 -1.88 13.80 -3.22
N GLU A 71 -1.53 15.08 -3.06
CA GLU A 71 -1.31 15.67 -1.74
C GLU A 71 -2.56 15.60 -0.87
N GLU A 72 -3.76 15.77 -1.43
CA GLU A 72 -5.03 15.65 -0.71
C GLU A 72 -5.19 14.27 -0.06
N TRP A 73 -4.84 13.20 -0.77
CA TRP A 73 -4.89 11.84 -0.22
C TRP A 73 -3.86 11.64 0.89
N LEU A 74 -2.64 12.15 0.73
CA LEU A 74 -1.63 12.11 1.80
C LEU A 74 -2.14 12.79 3.07
N LEU A 75 -2.76 13.97 2.94
CA LEU A 75 -3.35 14.69 4.07
C LEU A 75 -4.50 13.89 4.72
N LYS A 76 -5.37 13.24 3.93
CA LYS A 76 -6.43 12.35 4.43
C LYS A 76 -5.89 11.13 5.17
N PHE A 77 -4.70 10.66 4.83
CA PHE A 77 -3.98 9.60 5.55
C PHE A 77 -3.18 10.12 6.76
N GLY A 78 -3.31 11.40 7.08
CA GLY A 78 -2.65 12.02 8.24
C GLY A 78 -1.16 12.23 8.05
N PHE A 79 -0.70 12.35 6.80
CA PHE A 79 0.64 12.87 6.52
C PHE A 79 0.64 14.40 6.69
N SER A 80 1.80 14.96 7.04
CA SER A 80 2.00 16.39 7.16
C SER A 80 3.39 16.80 6.67
N ASP A 81 3.53 18.02 6.15
CA ASP A 81 4.80 18.62 5.80
C ASP A 81 5.29 19.65 6.82
N LYS A 82 4.55 19.86 7.92
CA LYS A 82 4.85 20.86 8.96
C LYS A 82 6.20 20.63 9.64
N ASP A 83 6.53 19.37 9.90
CA ASP A 83 7.74 18.98 10.64
C ASP A 83 8.90 18.58 9.72
N TYR A 84 8.73 18.74 8.40
CA TYR A 84 9.66 18.27 7.38
C TYR A 84 10.26 19.40 6.56
N LYS A 85 11.44 19.15 5.98
CA LYS A 85 12.08 20.10 5.05
C LYS A 85 11.17 20.34 3.85
N LYS A 86 11.28 21.53 3.24
CA LYS A 86 10.55 21.86 2.01
C LYS A 86 10.77 20.78 0.94
N GLY A 87 9.67 20.30 0.37
CA GLY A 87 9.68 19.25 -0.64
C GLY A 87 9.54 17.83 -0.08
N TYR A 88 9.33 17.68 1.22
CA TYR A 88 9.07 16.41 1.87
C TYR A 88 7.74 16.46 2.62
N ILE A 89 7.13 15.31 2.82
CA ILE A 89 5.89 15.11 3.56
C ILE A 89 5.99 13.76 4.26
N GLY A 90 5.57 13.68 5.52
CA GLY A 90 5.76 12.46 6.30
C GLY A 90 4.68 12.18 7.32
N LYS A 91 4.75 10.99 7.91
CA LYS A 91 3.83 10.48 8.92
C LYS A 91 4.60 9.64 9.92
N ASP A 92 4.42 9.96 11.19
CA ASP A 92 5.01 9.21 12.28
C ASP A 92 4.26 7.88 12.47
N PHE A 93 5.01 6.83 12.81
CA PHE A 93 4.46 5.53 13.20
C PHE A 93 5.25 4.95 14.37
N LYS A 94 4.62 4.05 15.13
CA LYS A 94 5.24 3.43 16.31
C LYS A 94 5.74 2.03 15.95
N SER A 95 6.97 1.73 16.32
CA SER A 95 7.52 0.38 16.20
C SER A 95 8.45 0.08 17.36
N GLY A 96 8.20 -1.02 18.08
CA GLY A 96 9.07 -1.47 19.18
C GLY A 96 9.28 -0.44 20.31
N GLY A 97 8.30 0.44 20.56
CA GLY A 97 8.41 1.51 21.56
C GLY A 97 9.13 2.78 21.09
N MET A 98 9.59 2.81 19.83
CA MET A 98 10.14 4.00 19.18
C MET A 98 9.09 4.66 18.28
N ILE A 99 9.23 5.97 18.08
CA ILE A 99 8.52 6.72 17.04
C ILE A 99 9.49 6.86 15.87
N LEU A 100 9.04 6.48 14.68
CA LEU A 100 9.79 6.52 13.43
C LEU A 100 9.02 7.33 12.39
N ASP A 101 9.75 7.91 11.44
CA ASP A 101 9.16 8.76 10.41
C ASP A 101 9.07 8.00 9.08
N PHE A 102 7.87 7.94 8.52
CA PHE A 102 7.69 7.52 7.13
C PHE A 102 7.65 8.78 6.26
N VAL A 103 8.66 8.97 5.40
CA VAL A 103 8.84 10.23 4.65
C VAL A 103 8.85 10.01 3.14
N LEU A 104 8.08 10.83 2.43
CA LEU A 104 8.05 10.89 0.97
C LEU A 104 8.66 12.20 0.46
N SER A 105 9.36 12.12 -0.66
CA SER A 105 9.74 13.29 -1.45
C SER A 105 8.59 13.68 -2.38
N LYS A 106 8.20 14.96 -2.40
CA LYS A 106 7.22 15.50 -3.35
C LYS A 106 7.78 15.45 -4.78
N PRO A 107 6.92 15.40 -5.82
CA PRO A 107 7.37 15.46 -7.22
C PRO A 107 8.32 16.64 -7.50
N HIS A 108 9.28 16.39 -8.38
CA HIS A 108 10.28 17.30 -8.92
C HIS A 108 11.35 17.81 -7.93
N ILE A 109 11.29 17.38 -6.66
CA ILE A 109 12.23 17.82 -5.63
C ILE A 109 13.64 17.22 -5.84
N LYS A 110 13.72 16.00 -6.38
CA LYS A 110 15.00 15.32 -6.68
C LYS A 110 15.53 15.59 -8.09
N GLY A 111 14.76 16.32 -8.91
CA GLY A 111 15.07 16.59 -10.31
C GLY A 111 13.87 16.36 -11.24
N LYS A 112 14.01 16.76 -12.51
CA LYS A 112 12.91 16.70 -13.50
C LYS A 112 12.34 15.30 -13.72
N TRP A 113 13.14 14.26 -13.51
CA TRP A 113 12.77 12.84 -13.68
C TRP A 113 11.85 12.31 -12.56
N ASN A 114 11.80 12.98 -11.41
CA ASN A 114 10.93 12.61 -10.30
C ASN A 114 9.55 13.22 -10.52
N THR A 115 8.69 12.54 -11.26
CA THR A 115 7.33 13.04 -11.58
C THR A 115 6.27 12.61 -10.56
N THR A 116 6.64 11.75 -9.60
CA THR A 116 5.73 11.12 -8.63
C THR A 116 6.25 11.25 -7.21
N TYR A 117 5.43 10.89 -6.22
CA TYR A 117 5.92 10.73 -4.85
C TYR A 117 6.90 9.57 -4.78
N THR A 118 7.98 9.76 -4.02
CA THR A 118 9.01 8.73 -3.89
C THR A 118 9.42 8.54 -2.45
N PHE A 119 9.51 7.27 -2.04
CA PHE A 119 10.19 6.89 -0.82
C PHE A 119 11.69 6.74 -1.12
N ASN A 120 12.53 7.32 -0.25
CA ASN A 120 13.98 7.32 -0.39
C ASN A 120 14.60 6.59 0.82
N PHE A 121 15.37 5.56 0.54
CA PHE A 121 16.23 4.92 1.55
C PHE A 121 17.66 5.37 1.27
N GLU A 122 18.36 5.88 2.27
CA GLU A 122 19.64 6.59 2.12
C GLU A 122 20.63 5.88 1.16
N GLY A 123 20.75 6.41 -0.07
CA GLY A 123 21.67 5.89 -1.10
C GLY A 123 21.16 4.73 -1.95
N HIS A 124 19.95 4.23 -1.71
CA HIS A 124 19.34 3.10 -2.42
C HIS A 124 18.05 3.51 -3.16
N GLY A 125 17.62 2.66 -4.09
CA GLY A 125 16.66 2.97 -5.15
C GLY A 125 15.35 3.62 -4.68
N PHE A 126 14.81 4.49 -5.55
CA PHE A 126 13.54 5.17 -5.35
C PHE A 126 12.39 4.23 -5.66
N SER A 127 11.49 4.03 -4.69
CA SER A 127 10.19 3.43 -4.97
C SER A 127 9.23 4.54 -5.38
N LYS A 128 8.81 4.52 -6.65
CA LYS A 128 7.80 5.45 -7.18
C LYS A 128 6.42 4.97 -6.76
N MET A 129 5.57 5.91 -6.36
CA MET A 129 4.17 5.64 -6.04
C MET A 129 3.30 6.55 -6.88
N GLU A 130 2.48 5.94 -7.72
CA GLU A 130 1.55 6.62 -8.63
C GLU A 130 0.13 6.57 -8.09
N PHE A 131 -0.22 5.51 -7.35
CA PHE A 131 -1.57 5.29 -6.87
C PHE A 131 -1.66 5.13 -5.35
N VAL A 132 -2.85 5.42 -4.80
CA VAL A 132 -3.17 5.30 -3.37
C VAL A 132 -2.90 3.89 -2.85
N HIS A 133 -3.35 2.84 -3.57
CA HIS A 133 -3.17 1.45 -3.12
C HIS A 133 -1.70 1.04 -2.99
N GLU A 134 -0.82 1.57 -3.85
CA GLU A 134 0.62 1.31 -3.80
C GLU A 134 1.24 1.89 -2.52
N LEU A 135 0.84 3.12 -2.16
CA LEU A 135 1.24 3.73 -0.90
C LEU A 135 0.72 2.93 0.30
N GLN A 136 -0.55 2.51 0.29
CA GLN A 136 -1.13 1.73 1.39
C GLN A 136 -0.38 0.41 1.59
N ASN A 137 -0.11 -0.29 0.50
CA ASN A 137 0.62 -1.55 0.51
C ASN A 137 2.06 -1.37 1.00
N PHE A 138 2.76 -0.34 0.51
CA PHE A 138 4.13 -0.07 0.92
C PHE A 138 4.23 0.38 2.37
N TYR A 139 3.28 1.22 2.84
CA TYR A 139 3.20 1.62 4.24
C TYR A 139 3.02 0.40 5.13
N PHE A 140 2.05 -0.48 4.83
CA PHE A 140 1.85 -1.72 5.58
C PHE A 140 3.10 -2.61 5.59
N CYS A 141 3.80 -2.74 4.46
CA CYS A 141 5.03 -3.53 4.39
C CYS A 141 6.14 -3.01 5.32
N LEU A 142 6.22 -1.68 5.54
CA LEU A 142 7.24 -1.09 6.40
C LEU A 142 6.82 -0.98 7.87
N THR A 143 5.54 -0.71 8.14
CA THR A 143 5.06 -0.39 9.49
C THR A 143 4.34 -1.55 10.16
N GLY A 144 3.79 -2.48 9.38
CA GLY A 144 2.86 -3.52 9.86
C GLY A 144 1.44 -2.99 10.16
N GLU A 145 1.18 -1.71 9.92
CA GLU A 145 -0.11 -1.06 10.16
C GLU A 145 -0.79 -0.70 8.83
N TRP A 146 -2.11 -0.88 8.75
CA TRP A 146 -2.86 -0.51 7.56
C TRP A 146 -3.01 1.02 7.48
N LEU A 147 -2.69 1.57 6.30
CA LEU A 147 -2.91 2.99 6.04
C LEU A 147 -4.38 3.25 5.68
N SER A 148 -5.19 3.54 6.69
CA SER A 148 -6.59 3.94 6.56
C SER A 148 -6.76 5.45 6.60
N LEU A 149 -7.93 5.94 6.18
CA LEU A 149 -8.32 7.33 6.38
C LEU A 149 -8.23 7.69 7.88
N SER A 150 -7.66 8.86 8.17
CA SER A 150 -7.49 9.41 9.53
C SER A 150 -8.77 10.05 10.06
#